data_AF-A0A1Z9UMB4-F1
#
_entry.id   AF-A0A1Z9UMB4-F1
#
_cell.length_a   1.000
_cell.length_b   1.000
_cell.length_c   1.000
_cell.angle_alpha   90.00
_cell.angle_beta   90.00
_cell.angle_gamma   90.00
#
_symmetry.space_group_name_H-M   'P 1'
#
loop_
_entity.id
_entity.type
_entity.pdbx_description
1 polymer ?
#
loop_
_entity_poly.entity_id
_entity_poly.type
_entity_poly.pdbx_seq_one_letter_code
_entity_poly.pdbx_strand_id
1 'polypeptide(L)'
;MEKLMISVKNALNQLKSTTLRELTISPDYQQRGVFNPYYTMHKDVIDTVDELIQGKDLDWDEILFKNVDKGSGTLINNFGGKFHFQIVLLKDKKEEETRLYITVPKKYVLSHRGMKQRKDSTASSNVNEFLTVYFLAHPKFKDAKQFMSDIGGMTGGTKVFTGEEVEVNYDTLRELLDRDETAERDINIGYQNSRAVKKDLGNWKKLYWTPRGKPAGIGSKNPSDVIIQIDNENFVGYSNKIAAGKDVTPKINTNLFAFFGKLGNKVQQNAIVKVMDDAWENASKKVPTGAKNAQAALKKVNIKNEKPSESASRAVFANIAREFKKDRLEFFSKDFYYNYRNELIQKLGNHLKTPKNLVYFLNTIAFYTFDDVKSTPCPYKLLVGSESGSTIKDVSSDEDMKEFLFNDKPTNIRGIKFEYKIGQQSFMLKLQYKIGNYRVTIPLTTRTRTAGGWQGKSLYITTPGIKLEQ
;
A
#
# COMPACT_ATOMS: atom_id res chain seq x y z
N MET A 1 29.49 21.84 1.72
CA MET A 1 28.58 21.76 2.88
C MET A 1 27.12 22.02 2.53
N GLU A 2 26.81 23.05 1.74
CA GLU A 2 25.43 23.43 1.38
C GLU A 2 24.65 22.33 0.63
N LYS A 3 25.27 21.65 -0.36
CA LYS A 3 24.67 20.49 -1.06
C LYS A 3 24.40 19.27 -0.15
N LEU A 4 25.23 19.06 0.87
CA LEU A 4 25.09 17.95 1.83
C LEU A 4 23.93 18.22 2.81
N MET A 5 23.83 19.46 3.30
CA MET A 5 22.71 19.93 4.13
C MET A 5 21.37 19.89 3.39
N ILE A 6 21.35 20.22 2.09
CA ILE A 6 20.16 20.12 1.24
C ILE A 6 19.71 18.65 1.10
N SER A 7 20.65 17.71 0.95
CA SER A 7 20.34 16.27 0.87
C SER A 7 19.72 15.73 2.16
N VAL A 8 20.28 16.10 3.33
CA VAL A 8 19.76 15.69 4.65
C VAL A 8 18.38 16.30 4.92
N LYS A 9 18.18 17.59 4.63
CA LYS A 9 16.85 18.22 4.70
C LYS A 9 15.85 17.56 3.75
N ASN A 10 16.27 17.14 2.56
CA ASN A 10 15.40 16.45 1.62
C ASN A 10 15.04 15.03 2.10
N ALA A 11 15.96 14.28 2.69
CA ALA A 11 15.69 12.98 3.32
C ALA A 11 14.71 13.12 4.50
N LEU A 12 14.93 14.10 5.38
CA LEU A 12 14.05 14.44 6.51
C LEU A 12 12.65 14.92 6.07
N ASN A 13 12.58 15.81 5.06
CA ASN A 13 11.31 16.26 4.49
C ASN A 13 10.57 15.12 3.77
N GLN A 14 11.30 14.18 3.17
CA GLN A 14 10.71 12.99 2.56
C GLN A 14 10.19 11.98 3.60
N LEU A 15 10.77 11.92 4.80
CA LEU A 15 10.27 11.19 5.98
C LEU A 15 9.06 11.89 6.64
N LYS A 16 8.98 13.22 6.57
CA LYS A 16 7.80 14.03 6.96
C LYS A 16 6.66 13.94 5.93
N SER A 17 6.97 13.72 4.65
CA SER A 17 5.97 13.72 3.57
C SER A 17 5.09 12.46 3.49
N THR A 18 5.46 11.40 4.20
CA THR A 18 4.78 10.09 4.16
C THR A 18 3.42 10.09 4.85
N THR A 19 3.13 11.03 5.76
CA THR A 19 1.83 11.12 6.45
C THR A 19 0.77 11.94 5.72
N LEU A 20 1.16 12.85 4.81
CA LEU A 20 0.23 13.82 4.18
C LEU A 20 -0.18 13.49 2.73
N ARG A 21 0.43 12.49 2.08
CA ARG A 21 0.14 12.15 0.68
C ARG A 21 -1.18 11.37 0.47
N GLU A 22 -1.73 10.71 1.49
CA GLU A 22 -2.86 9.77 1.28
C GLU A 22 -4.27 10.36 1.49
N LEU A 23 -4.43 11.56 2.08
CA LEU A 23 -5.77 12.11 2.28
C LEU A 23 -6.38 12.54 0.94
N THR A 24 -7.46 11.87 0.54
CA THR A 24 -8.23 12.17 -0.68
C THR A 24 -9.42 13.03 -0.30
N ILE A 25 -9.40 14.31 -0.67
CA ILE A 25 -10.55 15.21 -0.50
C ILE A 25 -11.41 15.13 -1.76
N SER A 26 -12.66 14.68 -1.60
CA SER A 26 -13.61 14.43 -2.68
C SER A 26 -15.04 14.40 -2.13
N PRO A 27 -16.03 14.98 -2.83
CA PRO A 27 -17.44 14.85 -2.46
C PRO A 27 -17.93 13.41 -2.68
N ASP A 28 -17.31 12.71 -3.62
CA ASP A 28 -17.58 11.31 -3.93
C ASP A 28 -16.81 10.31 -3.04
N TYR A 29 -16.17 10.75 -1.95
CA TYR A 29 -15.47 9.83 -1.06
C TYR A 29 -16.44 8.83 -0.43
N GLN A 30 -16.02 7.57 -0.28
CA GLN A 30 -16.84 6.53 0.35
C GLN A 30 -16.10 5.80 1.45
N GLN A 31 -16.82 5.42 2.48
CA GLN A 31 -16.35 4.53 3.52
C GLN A 31 -17.22 3.27 3.50
N ARG A 32 -16.59 2.11 3.26
CA ARG A 32 -17.26 0.81 3.20
C ARG A 32 -18.48 0.79 2.24
N GLY A 33 -18.37 1.47 1.09
CA GLY A 33 -19.41 1.52 0.06
C GLY A 33 -20.52 2.56 0.31
N VAL A 34 -20.44 3.33 1.41
CA VAL A 34 -21.36 4.42 1.72
C VAL A 34 -20.64 5.75 1.51
N PHE A 35 -21.30 6.73 0.88
CA PHE A 35 -20.73 8.07 0.73
C PHE A 35 -20.44 8.68 2.11
N ASN A 36 -19.21 9.14 2.29
CA ASN A 36 -18.78 9.89 3.47
C ASN A 36 -18.05 11.18 3.01
N PRO A 37 -18.78 12.19 2.55
CA PRO A 37 -18.19 13.47 2.14
C PRO A 37 -17.74 14.32 3.35
N TYR A 38 -17.72 13.80 4.58
CA TYR A 38 -17.43 14.59 5.78
C TYR A 38 -15.98 14.47 6.22
N TYR A 39 -15.40 15.59 6.67
CA TYR A 39 -14.00 15.70 7.02
C TYR A 39 -13.81 16.37 8.38
N THR A 40 -12.74 15.98 9.07
CA THR A 40 -12.26 16.63 10.28
C THR A 40 -11.29 17.74 9.88
N MET A 41 -11.56 18.95 10.36
CA MET A 41 -10.76 20.14 10.07
C MET A 41 -9.78 20.46 11.21
N HIS A 42 -8.76 21.25 10.88
CA HIS A 42 -7.90 21.85 11.89
C HIS A 42 -8.72 22.76 12.82
N LYS A 43 -8.32 22.82 14.09
CA LYS A 43 -9.04 23.58 15.12
C LYS A 43 -9.29 25.04 14.72
N ASP A 44 -8.30 25.72 14.16
CA ASP A 44 -8.43 27.11 13.68
C ASP A 44 -9.59 27.30 12.68
N VAL A 45 -9.84 26.33 11.80
CA VAL A 45 -10.97 26.40 10.85
C VAL A 45 -12.29 26.20 11.57
N ILE A 46 -12.34 25.26 12.54
CA ILE A 46 -13.53 24.98 13.33
C ILE A 46 -13.93 26.22 14.13
N ASP A 47 -12.99 26.76 14.90
CA ASP A 47 -13.22 27.92 15.78
C ASP A 47 -13.67 29.14 14.97
N THR A 48 -12.98 29.44 13.84
CA THR A 48 -13.37 30.54 12.96
C THR A 48 -14.79 30.39 12.40
N VAL A 49 -15.16 29.16 12.01
CA VAL A 49 -16.51 28.92 11.45
C VAL A 49 -17.57 29.03 12.53
N ASP A 50 -17.31 28.48 13.71
CA ASP A 50 -18.20 28.55 14.88
C ASP A 50 -18.55 30.01 15.23
N GLU A 51 -17.55 30.88 15.33
CA GLU A 51 -17.74 32.33 15.56
C GLU A 51 -18.62 32.99 14.49
N LEU A 52 -18.41 32.65 13.21
CA LEU A 52 -19.16 33.24 12.08
C LEU A 52 -20.62 32.77 12.00
N ILE A 53 -20.96 31.63 12.62
CA ILE A 53 -22.31 31.08 12.61
C ILE A 53 -23.09 31.35 13.91
N GLN A 54 -22.43 31.56 15.04
CA GLN A 54 -23.08 31.94 16.32
C GLN A 54 -23.87 33.25 16.21
N GLY A 55 -23.45 34.18 15.35
CA GLY A 55 -24.22 35.41 15.06
C GLY A 55 -25.48 35.21 14.22
N LYS A 56 -25.98 33.98 14.02
CA LYS A 56 -27.09 33.66 13.11
C LYS A 56 -28.27 32.92 13.76
N ASP A 57 -28.37 32.87 15.09
CA ASP A 57 -29.45 32.18 15.84
C ASP A 57 -29.65 30.71 15.42
N LEU A 58 -28.56 30.01 15.13
CA LEU A 58 -28.59 28.57 14.84
C LEU A 58 -28.28 27.80 16.14
N ASP A 59 -28.84 26.60 16.31
CA ASP A 59 -28.62 25.74 17.48
C ASP A 59 -28.13 24.36 17.02
N TRP A 60 -26.98 23.89 17.51
CA TRP A 60 -26.31 22.68 17.01
C TRP A 60 -25.44 21.98 18.07
N ASP A 61 -25.34 20.65 17.96
CA ASP A 61 -24.44 19.81 18.75
C ASP A 61 -23.01 19.78 18.16
N GLU A 62 -22.90 19.76 16.83
CA GLU A 62 -21.63 19.64 16.10
C GLU A 62 -21.71 20.34 14.73
N ILE A 63 -20.63 21.01 14.32
CA ILE A 63 -20.46 21.52 12.96
C ILE A 63 -19.77 20.45 12.11
N LEU A 64 -20.41 20.08 11.00
CA LEU A 64 -19.89 19.13 10.03
C LEU A 64 -19.43 19.84 8.75
N PHE A 65 -18.26 19.41 8.25
CA PHE A 65 -17.67 19.94 7.02
C PHE A 65 -17.85 18.95 5.88
N LYS A 66 -18.87 19.18 5.05
CA LYS A 66 -19.22 18.33 3.90
C LYS A 66 -18.53 18.82 2.64
N ASN A 67 -17.60 18.05 2.07
CA ASN A 67 -17.00 18.40 0.80
C ASN A 67 -18.03 18.35 -0.33
N VAL A 68 -18.02 19.37 -1.17
CA VAL A 68 -18.92 19.55 -2.31
C VAL A 68 -18.13 20.01 -3.54
N ASP A 69 -18.64 19.76 -4.75
CA ASP A 69 -18.01 20.25 -5.98
C ASP A 69 -18.01 21.78 -6.04
N LYS A 70 -19.13 22.39 -5.62
CA LYS A 70 -19.33 23.83 -5.48
C LYS A 70 -20.16 24.09 -4.23
N GLY A 71 -19.80 25.11 -3.49
CA GLY A 71 -20.60 25.58 -2.35
C GLY A 71 -21.92 26.20 -2.81
N SER A 72 -22.95 26.08 -1.97
CA SER A 72 -24.27 26.67 -2.19
C SER A 72 -24.54 27.76 -1.16
N GLY A 73 -25.13 28.87 -1.61
CA GLY A 73 -25.48 30.02 -0.78
C GLY A 73 -24.31 30.97 -0.55
N THR A 74 -24.06 31.35 0.70
CA THR A 74 -23.10 32.38 1.08
C THR A 74 -21.75 31.79 1.46
N LEU A 75 -20.68 32.30 0.85
CA LEU A 75 -19.31 32.01 1.27
C LEU A 75 -19.04 32.78 2.56
N ILE A 76 -18.89 32.08 3.69
CA ILE A 76 -18.66 32.72 4.99
C ILE A 76 -17.18 32.96 5.28
N ASN A 77 -16.27 32.16 4.70
CA ASN A 77 -14.84 32.42 4.77
C ASN A 77 -14.04 31.72 3.65
N ASN A 78 -12.94 32.35 3.25
CA ASN A 78 -11.96 31.81 2.29
C ASN A 78 -10.58 31.67 2.94
N PHE A 79 -10.19 30.43 3.27
CA PHE A 79 -8.89 30.10 3.85
C PHE A 79 -7.79 29.92 2.78
N GLY A 80 -8.03 30.35 1.53
CA GLY A 80 -7.08 30.35 0.43
C GLY A 80 -6.95 29.03 -0.32
N GLY A 81 -8.02 28.22 -0.39
CA GLY A 81 -7.95 26.88 -1.00
C GLY A 81 -9.04 26.56 -2.02
N LYS A 82 -8.81 25.51 -2.80
CA LYS A 82 -9.70 25.09 -3.90
C LYS A 82 -10.84 24.15 -3.49
N PHE A 83 -10.82 23.62 -2.26
CA PHE A 83 -11.82 22.66 -1.82
C PHE A 83 -12.97 23.39 -1.14
N HIS A 84 -14.18 23.12 -1.61
CA HIS A 84 -15.41 23.70 -1.06
C HIS A 84 -15.97 22.76 0.01
N PHE A 85 -16.37 23.34 1.14
CA PHE A 85 -17.05 22.61 2.20
C PHE A 85 -18.36 23.32 2.54
N GLN A 86 -19.47 22.63 2.33
CA GLN A 86 -20.78 23.06 2.82
C GLN A 86 -20.82 22.85 4.33
N ILE A 87 -21.30 23.85 5.06
CA ILE A 87 -21.50 23.76 6.49
C ILE A 87 -22.81 23.01 6.74
N VAL A 88 -22.73 21.92 7.48
CA VAL A 88 -23.86 21.10 7.89
C VAL A 88 -23.90 21.11 9.41
N LEU A 89 -25.06 21.41 9.97
CA LEU A 89 -25.26 21.38 11.41
C LEU A 89 -25.80 20.02 11.82
N LEU A 90 -25.24 19.43 12.85
CA LEU A 90 -25.77 18.23 13.48
C LEU A 90 -26.56 18.65 14.72
N LYS A 91 -27.84 18.31 14.76
CA LYS A 91 -28.71 18.53 15.93
C LYS A 91 -29.55 17.29 16.16
N ASP A 92 -29.56 16.75 17.36
CA ASP A 92 -30.33 15.54 17.71
C ASP A 92 -30.05 14.36 16.76
N LYS A 93 -28.79 14.21 16.33
CA LYS A 93 -28.32 13.23 15.34
C LYS A 93 -28.91 13.39 13.93
N LYS A 94 -29.53 14.53 13.61
CA LYS A 94 -30.01 14.87 12.27
C LYS A 94 -29.08 15.88 11.63
N GLU A 95 -28.73 15.62 10.37
CA GLU A 95 -27.91 16.51 9.56
C GLU A 95 -28.81 17.55 8.87
N GLU A 96 -28.54 18.83 9.13
CA GLU A 96 -29.18 19.97 8.46
C GLU A 96 -28.14 20.71 7.62
N GLU A 97 -28.27 20.61 6.29
CA GLU A 97 -27.38 21.31 5.38
C GLU A 97 -27.76 22.79 5.28
N THR A 98 -26.85 23.67 5.68
CA THR A 98 -27.07 25.13 5.66
C THR A 98 -26.84 25.70 4.25
N ARG A 99 -27.20 26.97 4.03
CA ARG A 99 -26.78 27.75 2.84
C ARG A 99 -25.44 28.48 3.06
N LEU A 100 -24.54 27.93 3.87
CA LEU A 100 -23.24 28.52 4.18
C LEU A 100 -22.12 27.56 3.76
N TYR A 101 -21.06 28.11 3.19
CA TYR A 101 -19.90 27.30 2.80
C TYR A 101 -18.58 28.05 2.99
N ILE A 102 -17.49 27.28 3.03
CA ILE A 102 -16.12 27.78 3.10
C ILE A 102 -15.25 27.20 1.98
N THR A 103 -14.11 27.82 1.76
CA THR A 103 -13.05 27.29 0.88
C THR A 103 -11.76 27.07 1.66
N VAL A 104 -11.17 25.88 1.54
CA VAL A 104 -10.09 25.43 2.43
C VAL A 104 -8.96 24.75 1.64
N PRO A 105 -7.68 25.03 1.93
CA PRO A 105 -6.56 24.29 1.35
C PRO A 105 -6.36 22.94 2.08
N LYS A 106 -5.79 21.95 1.37
CA LYS A 106 -5.62 20.59 1.90
C LYS A 106 -4.97 20.52 3.29
N LYS A 107 -4.04 21.44 3.61
CA LYS A 107 -3.31 21.48 4.88
C LYS A 107 -4.19 21.60 6.13
N TYR A 108 -5.40 22.14 6.01
CA TYR A 108 -6.33 22.26 7.15
C TYR A 108 -7.32 21.09 7.23
N VAL A 109 -7.25 20.12 6.32
CA VAL A 109 -8.07 18.92 6.37
C VAL A 109 -7.24 17.80 6.99
N LEU A 110 -7.62 17.37 8.19
CA LEU A 110 -6.83 16.41 8.98
C LEU A 110 -7.12 14.97 8.57
N SER A 111 -8.40 14.63 8.41
CA SER A 111 -8.86 13.28 8.10
C SER A 111 -10.30 13.28 7.58
N HIS A 112 -10.79 12.12 7.16
CA HIS A 112 -12.24 11.91 7.02
C HIS A 112 -12.88 11.81 8.41
N ARG A 113 -14.10 12.32 8.55
CA ARG A 113 -14.84 12.25 9.81
C ARG A 113 -15.11 10.79 10.17
N GLY A 114 -14.90 10.42 11.44
CA GLY A 114 -15.12 9.07 11.96
C GLY A 114 -14.01 8.06 11.63
N MET A 115 -12.88 8.49 11.07
CA MET A 115 -11.70 7.64 10.88
C MET A 115 -10.65 7.91 11.96
N LYS A 116 -10.14 6.85 12.62
CA LYS A 116 -8.97 6.96 13.50
C LYS A 116 -7.76 7.43 12.66
N GLN A 117 -7.00 8.41 13.18
CA GLN A 117 -5.72 8.79 12.58
C GLN A 117 -4.80 7.56 12.54
N ARG A 118 -4.14 7.33 11.40
CA ARG A 118 -3.21 6.20 11.27
C ARG A 118 -1.96 6.50 12.08
N LYS A 119 -1.57 5.54 12.92
CA LYS A 119 -0.22 5.49 13.52
C LYS A 119 0.84 5.55 12.42
N ASP A 120 2.02 6.08 12.72
CA ASP A 120 3.17 5.90 11.82
C ASP A 120 3.50 4.41 11.74
N SER A 121 3.02 3.78 10.67
CA SER A 121 3.10 2.33 10.49
C SER A 121 4.53 1.82 10.28
N THR A 122 5.51 2.72 10.19
CA THR A 122 6.92 2.39 9.90
C THR A 122 7.89 2.78 11.00
N ALA A 123 7.46 3.54 12.02
CA ALA A 123 8.37 4.02 13.07
C ALA A 123 9.06 2.87 13.81
N SER A 124 8.28 1.93 14.34
CA SER A 124 8.78 0.74 15.05
C SER A 124 9.73 -0.12 14.20
N SER A 125 9.40 -0.34 12.91
CA SER A 125 10.25 -1.14 12.01
C SER A 125 11.58 -0.44 11.72
N ASN A 126 11.54 0.86 11.42
CA ASN A 126 12.74 1.66 11.17
C ASN A 126 13.72 1.64 12.35
N VAL A 127 13.22 1.73 13.59
CA VAL A 127 14.05 1.72 14.80
C VAL A 127 14.78 0.38 14.93
N ASN A 128 14.06 -0.75 14.90
CA ASN A 128 14.73 -2.04 15.09
C ASN A 128 15.63 -2.44 13.90
N GLU A 129 15.30 -2.05 12.67
CA GLU A 129 16.13 -2.24 11.47
C GLU A 129 17.44 -1.45 11.57
N PHE A 130 17.35 -0.16 11.87
CA PHE A 130 18.53 0.69 12.03
C PHE A 130 19.42 0.19 13.18
N LEU A 131 18.80 -0.13 14.32
CA LEU A 131 19.55 -0.55 15.50
C LEU A 131 20.21 -1.93 15.33
N THR A 132 19.68 -2.78 14.43
CA THR A 132 20.33 -4.04 14.03
C THR A 132 21.76 -3.81 13.53
N VAL A 133 21.99 -2.80 12.68
CA VAL A 133 23.33 -2.46 12.18
C VAL A 133 24.09 -1.53 13.10
N TYR A 134 23.42 -0.63 13.80
CA TYR A 134 24.07 0.23 14.80
C TYR A 134 24.83 -0.59 15.84
N PHE A 135 24.19 -1.61 16.42
CA PHE A 135 24.82 -2.42 17.47
C PHE A 135 25.89 -3.39 16.94
N LEU A 136 25.98 -3.62 15.62
CA LEU A 136 27.15 -4.28 15.03
C LEU A 136 28.38 -3.37 15.15
N ALA A 137 28.25 -2.09 14.76
CA ALA A 137 29.31 -1.10 14.87
C ALA A 137 29.61 -0.69 16.33
N HIS A 138 28.59 -0.69 17.19
CA HIS A 138 28.64 -0.21 18.58
C HIS A 138 28.08 -1.28 19.52
N PRO A 139 28.84 -2.34 19.83
CA PRO A 139 28.32 -3.54 20.52
C PRO A 139 28.00 -3.33 22.01
N LYS A 140 28.30 -2.16 22.58
CA LYS A 140 28.03 -1.86 23.99
C LYS A 140 26.54 -1.55 24.15
N PHE A 141 25.85 -2.38 24.91
CA PHE A 141 24.45 -2.18 25.27
C PHE A 141 24.22 -2.73 26.68
N LYS A 142 23.57 -1.94 27.53
CA LYS A 142 23.19 -2.33 28.89
C LYS A 142 21.69 -2.57 28.98
N ASP A 143 20.92 -1.53 28.67
CA ASP A 143 19.46 -1.54 28.61
C ASP A 143 18.97 -0.37 27.74
N ALA A 144 17.70 -0.45 27.31
CA ALA A 144 17.13 0.51 26.37
C ALA A 144 17.02 1.93 26.93
N LYS A 145 16.72 2.08 28.23
CA LYS A 145 16.57 3.39 28.87
C LYS A 145 17.89 4.12 28.96
N GLN A 146 18.93 3.43 29.42
CA GLN A 146 20.28 3.97 29.45
C GLN A 146 20.75 4.31 28.04
N PHE A 147 20.50 3.44 27.06
CA PHE A 147 20.83 3.72 25.67
C PHE A 147 20.18 5.01 25.16
N MET A 148 18.88 5.21 25.37
CA MET A 148 18.18 6.43 24.97
C MET A 148 18.78 7.67 25.63
N SER A 149 19.11 7.59 26.92
CA SER A 149 19.79 8.66 27.64
C SER A 149 21.17 8.98 27.05
N ASP A 150 21.97 7.96 26.77
CA ASP A 150 23.33 8.11 26.24
C ASP A 150 23.33 8.76 24.86
N ILE A 151 22.43 8.31 23.97
CA ILE A 151 22.25 8.87 22.63
C ILE A 151 21.87 10.36 22.68
N GLY A 152 21.18 10.82 23.72
CA GLY A 152 20.81 12.23 23.91
C GLY A 152 22.01 13.19 23.83
N GLY A 153 23.18 12.76 24.31
CA GLY A 153 24.41 13.57 24.32
C GLY A 153 25.36 13.37 23.14
N MET A 154 25.08 12.43 22.23
CA MET A 154 26.00 12.07 21.16
C MET A 154 25.87 13.00 19.94
N THR A 155 27.00 13.23 19.25
CA THR A 155 27.08 14.05 18.04
C THR A 155 27.91 13.34 16.97
N GLY A 156 27.76 13.76 15.71
CA GLY A 156 28.49 13.15 14.58
C GLY A 156 27.79 11.94 13.96
N GLY A 157 28.56 11.18 13.18
CA GLY A 157 28.09 10.02 12.42
C GLY A 157 28.04 8.72 13.23
N THR A 158 27.15 7.81 12.85
CA THR A 158 26.91 6.53 13.53
C THR A 158 27.70 5.35 12.92
N LYS A 159 28.45 5.57 11.83
CA LYS A 159 29.08 4.54 10.98
C LYS A 159 28.10 3.60 10.26
N VAL A 160 26.81 3.91 10.31
CA VAL A 160 25.76 3.24 9.54
C VAL A 160 25.37 4.13 8.37
N PHE A 161 25.23 3.55 7.18
CA PHE A 161 24.94 4.27 5.95
C PHE A 161 23.54 3.96 5.43
N THR A 162 22.93 4.90 4.72
CA THR A 162 21.73 4.63 3.93
C THR A 162 22.10 3.95 2.60
N GLY A 163 21.12 3.40 1.90
CA GLY A 163 21.34 2.84 0.55
C GLY A 163 21.84 3.85 -0.48
N GLU A 164 21.73 5.15 -0.20
CA GLU A 164 22.27 6.25 -1.01
C GLU A 164 23.69 6.67 -0.59
N GLU A 165 24.39 5.83 0.20
CA GLU A 165 25.77 6.05 0.65
C GLU A 165 25.95 7.24 1.61
N VAL A 166 24.87 7.67 2.28
CA VAL A 166 24.91 8.76 3.26
C VAL A 166 25.01 8.19 4.67
N GLU A 167 25.98 8.67 5.46
CA GLU A 167 26.08 8.27 6.87
C GLU A 167 24.94 8.86 7.70
N VAL A 168 24.26 8.02 8.47
CA VAL A 168 23.23 8.42 9.42
C VAL A 168 23.91 9.02 10.66
N ASN A 169 23.44 10.19 11.11
CA ASN A 169 23.96 10.88 12.28
C ASN A 169 23.08 10.66 13.52
N TYR A 170 23.60 11.06 14.69
CA TYR A 170 22.87 10.92 15.96
C TYR A 170 21.59 11.75 16.05
N ASP A 171 21.48 12.87 15.32
CA ASP A 171 20.23 13.64 15.22
C ASP A 171 19.11 12.82 14.56
N THR A 172 19.43 12.15 13.45
CA THR A 172 18.47 11.29 12.73
C THR A 172 18.04 10.11 13.60
N LEU A 173 18.97 9.52 14.36
CA LEU A 173 18.65 8.44 15.30
C LEU A 173 17.68 8.92 16.40
N ARG A 174 17.91 10.10 17.00
CA ARG A 174 16.98 10.69 17.97
C ARG A 174 15.59 10.88 17.39
N GLU A 175 15.50 11.43 16.17
CA GLU A 175 14.21 11.59 15.50
C GLU A 175 13.48 10.26 15.23
N LEU A 176 14.21 9.18 14.94
CA LEU A 176 13.61 7.85 14.77
C LEU A 176 13.02 7.34 16.09
N LEU A 177 13.76 7.51 17.19
CA LEU A 177 13.33 7.08 18.53
C LEU A 177 12.13 7.90 19.02
N ASP A 178 12.14 9.22 18.84
CA ASP A 178 11.04 10.11 19.26
C ASP A 178 9.73 9.82 18.52
N ARG A 179 9.82 9.29 17.30
CA ARG A 179 8.65 8.90 16.49
C ARG A 179 8.07 7.55 16.87
N ASP A 180 8.82 6.72 17.59
CA ASP A 180 8.43 5.37 17.93
C ASP A 180 7.78 5.31 19.32
N GLU A 181 6.47 5.12 19.34
CA GLU A 181 5.70 4.93 20.58
C GLU A 181 6.16 3.70 21.38
N THR A 182 6.91 2.77 20.77
CA THR A 182 7.44 1.55 21.40
C THR A 182 8.97 1.45 21.38
N ALA A 183 9.67 2.60 21.41
CA ALA A 183 11.13 2.68 21.27
C ALA A 183 11.92 1.69 22.14
N GLU A 184 11.61 1.53 23.43
CA GLU A 184 12.37 0.61 24.32
C GLU A 184 12.34 -0.84 23.81
N ARG A 185 11.17 -1.31 23.38
CA ARG A 185 10.98 -2.65 22.82
C ARG A 185 11.77 -2.82 21.53
N ASP A 186 11.69 -1.84 20.63
CA ASP A 186 12.33 -1.92 19.31
C ASP A 186 13.87 -1.75 19.41
N ILE A 187 14.37 -1.04 20.42
CA ILE A 187 15.79 -1.03 20.79
C ILE A 187 16.27 -2.43 21.20
N ASN A 188 15.54 -3.10 22.10
CA ASN A 188 15.88 -4.45 22.54
C ASN A 188 15.89 -5.44 21.37
N ILE A 189 14.90 -5.36 20.47
CA ILE A 189 14.84 -6.19 19.26
C ILE A 189 16.04 -5.90 18.35
N GLY A 190 16.35 -4.63 18.07
CA GLY A 190 17.52 -4.25 17.27
C GLY A 190 18.83 -4.80 17.84
N TYR A 191 18.99 -4.78 19.17
CA TYR A 191 20.14 -5.39 19.83
C TYR A 191 20.20 -6.91 19.64
N GLN A 192 19.10 -7.64 19.85
CA GLN A 192 19.09 -9.10 19.64
C GLN A 192 19.30 -9.47 18.17
N ASN A 193 18.75 -8.69 17.24
CA ASN A 193 18.97 -8.83 15.80
C ASN A 193 20.46 -8.71 15.47
N SER A 194 21.14 -7.68 16.00
CA SER A 194 22.58 -7.50 15.78
C SER A 194 23.40 -8.70 16.25
N ARG A 195 23.02 -9.33 17.36
CA ARG A 195 23.68 -10.53 17.88
C ARG A 195 23.47 -11.74 16.99
N ALA A 196 22.27 -11.91 16.42
CA ALA A 196 21.99 -12.98 15.46
C ALA A 196 22.81 -12.78 14.18
N VAL A 197 22.81 -11.56 13.63
CA VAL A 197 23.57 -11.21 12.43
C VAL A 197 25.08 -11.37 12.65
N LYS A 198 25.62 -10.97 13.79
CA LYS A 198 27.04 -11.17 14.15
C LYS A 198 27.43 -12.65 14.29
N LYS A 199 26.49 -13.54 14.62
CA LYS A 199 26.75 -14.98 14.65
C LYS A 199 26.74 -15.58 13.24
N ASP A 200 25.89 -15.05 12.37
CA ASP A 200 25.77 -15.49 10.97
C ASP A 200 26.92 -14.97 10.10
N LEU A 201 27.36 -13.74 10.36
CA LEU A 201 28.45 -13.07 9.67
C LEU A 201 29.52 -12.63 10.67
N GLY A 202 30.78 -13.00 10.41
CA GLY A 202 31.91 -12.58 11.22
C GLY A 202 32.26 -11.10 11.01
N ASN A 203 33.07 -10.82 10.00
CA ASN A 203 33.56 -9.47 9.72
C ASN A 203 32.74 -8.79 8.62
N TRP A 204 32.72 -7.46 8.65
CA TRP A 204 32.10 -6.61 7.64
C TRP A 204 32.98 -5.42 7.30
N LYS A 205 32.82 -4.92 6.08
CA LYS A 205 33.44 -3.68 5.60
C LYS A 205 32.55 -2.47 5.85
N LYS A 206 31.24 -2.59 5.55
CA LYS A 206 30.29 -1.48 5.65
C LYS A 206 28.88 -1.97 5.97
N LEU A 207 28.14 -1.13 6.71
CA LEU A 207 26.82 -1.45 7.24
C LEU A 207 25.78 -0.48 6.69
N TYR A 208 24.68 -1.04 6.17
CA TYR A 208 23.64 -0.27 5.52
C TYR A 208 22.27 -0.52 6.15
N TRP A 209 21.58 0.56 6.50
CA TRP A 209 20.14 0.59 6.78
C TRP A 209 19.42 1.09 5.53
N THR A 210 18.53 0.27 4.97
CA THR A 210 18.02 0.43 3.60
C THR A 210 16.49 0.47 3.51
N PRO A 211 15.82 1.38 4.25
CA PRO A 211 14.35 1.47 4.28
C PRO A 211 13.76 1.95 2.93
N ARG A 212 14.61 2.45 2.02
CA ARG A 212 14.21 2.98 0.71
C ARG A 212 15.15 2.53 -0.42
N GLY A 213 16.34 3.13 -0.51
CA GLY A 213 17.33 2.80 -1.54
C GLY A 213 18.21 1.62 -1.16
N LYS A 214 18.84 1.00 -2.17
CA LYS A 214 19.82 -0.07 -2.00
C LYS A 214 21.21 0.40 -2.48
N PRO A 215 22.29 0.05 -1.78
CA PRO A 215 23.64 0.51 -2.10
C PRO A 215 24.23 -0.25 -3.29
N ALA A 216 25.37 0.25 -3.80
CA ALA A 216 26.27 -0.48 -4.68
C ALA A 216 25.65 -1.17 -5.90
N GLY A 217 24.58 -0.59 -6.49
CA GLY A 217 23.91 -1.18 -7.66
C GLY A 217 23.12 -2.46 -7.36
N ILE A 218 22.92 -2.79 -6.08
CA ILE A 218 21.98 -3.82 -5.64
C ILE A 218 20.59 -3.39 -6.10
N GLY A 219 19.86 -4.35 -6.66
CA GLY A 219 18.57 -4.08 -7.23
C GLY A 219 17.59 -3.51 -6.20
N SER A 220 16.84 -2.46 -6.59
CA SER A 220 15.86 -1.77 -5.74
C SER A 220 14.75 -2.65 -5.15
N LYS A 221 14.53 -3.85 -5.69
CA LYS A 221 13.51 -4.81 -5.24
C LYS A 221 14.05 -5.82 -4.24
N ASN A 222 15.36 -5.80 -3.93
CA ASN A 222 15.90 -6.63 -2.87
C ASN A 222 15.15 -6.36 -1.55
N PRO A 223 14.61 -7.38 -0.87
CA PRO A 223 13.70 -7.18 0.26
C PRO A 223 14.42 -6.88 1.58
N SER A 224 15.75 -6.79 1.55
CA SER A 224 16.56 -6.61 2.75
C SER A 224 16.40 -5.22 3.33
N ASP A 225 16.03 -5.11 4.58
CA ASP A 225 15.94 -3.82 5.30
C ASP A 225 17.33 -3.41 5.79
N VAL A 226 18.19 -4.40 6.04
CA VAL A 226 19.60 -4.27 6.42
C VAL A 226 20.47 -4.94 5.37
N ILE A 227 21.54 -4.29 4.93
CA ILE A 227 22.54 -4.86 4.03
C ILE A 227 23.93 -4.72 4.65
N ILE A 228 24.69 -5.81 4.60
CA ILE A 228 26.06 -5.87 5.10
C ILE A 228 26.98 -6.13 3.92
N GLN A 229 27.94 -5.24 3.74
CA GLN A 229 29.03 -5.44 2.80
C GLN A 229 30.13 -6.23 3.50
N ILE A 230 30.42 -7.42 3.00
CA ILE A 230 31.47 -8.29 3.54
C ILE A 230 32.83 -7.84 3.01
N ASP A 231 32.92 -7.58 1.70
CA ASP A 231 34.12 -7.10 1.01
C ASP A 231 33.76 -6.19 -0.18
N ASN A 232 34.70 -5.94 -1.11
CA ASN A 232 34.48 -5.03 -2.22
C ASN A 232 33.31 -5.43 -3.15
N GLU A 233 32.98 -6.71 -3.24
CA GLU A 233 32.03 -7.24 -4.23
C GLU A 233 30.89 -8.05 -3.59
N ASN A 234 31.06 -8.51 -2.35
CA ASN A 234 30.11 -9.40 -1.69
C ASN A 234 29.22 -8.68 -0.66
N PHE A 235 27.91 -8.91 -0.79
CA PHE A 235 26.87 -8.37 0.07
C PHE A 235 25.95 -9.47 0.59
N VAL A 236 25.50 -9.33 1.83
CA VAL A 236 24.43 -10.16 2.41
C VAL A 236 23.36 -9.26 2.99
N GLY A 237 22.12 -9.59 2.69
CA GLY A 237 20.95 -8.84 3.12
C GLY A 237 20.13 -9.56 4.18
N TYR A 238 19.43 -8.80 5.01
CA TYR A 238 18.48 -9.31 5.99
C TYR A 238 17.16 -8.55 5.85
N SER A 239 16.07 -9.28 5.64
CA SER A 239 14.72 -8.72 5.77
C SER A 239 14.23 -8.94 7.20
N ASN A 240 14.02 -7.85 7.92
CA ASN A 240 13.61 -7.88 9.32
C ASN A 240 12.12 -8.23 9.43
N LYS A 241 11.77 -9.07 10.39
CA LYS A 241 10.39 -9.47 10.72
C LYS A 241 10.25 -9.57 12.23
N ILE A 242 9.17 -9.05 12.79
CA ILE A 242 8.88 -9.11 14.24
C ILE A 242 8.18 -10.44 14.65
N ALA A 243 7.69 -11.21 13.67
CA ALA A 243 7.06 -12.51 13.92
C ALA A 243 7.40 -13.53 12.83
N ALA A 244 7.53 -14.79 13.21
CA ALA A 244 7.75 -15.92 12.32
C ALA A 244 6.49 -16.20 11.49
N GLY A 245 6.25 -15.42 10.45
CA GLY A 245 5.42 -15.85 9.33
C GLY A 245 6.21 -16.78 8.43
N LYS A 246 5.56 -17.76 7.77
CA LYS A 246 6.15 -18.32 6.54
C LYS A 246 6.30 -17.17 5.56
N ASP A 247 7.53 -16.67 5.37
CA ASP A 247 7.74 -15.73 4.28
C ASP A 247 7.67 -16.52 2.99
N VAL A 248 6.53 -16.39 2.33
CA VAL A 248 6.29 -16.96 1.02
C VAL A 248 6.48 -15.81 0.03
N THR A 249 7.71 -15.65 -0.44
CA THR A 249 8.03 -14.90 -1.65
C THR A 249 7.74 -15.78 -2.86
N PRO A 250 7.31 -15.23 -4.00
CA PRO A 250 7.04 -13.82 -4.31
C PRO A 250 5.72 -13.29 -3.72
N LYS A 251 5.67 -12.01 -3.35
CA LYS A 251 4.42 -11.29 -3.06
C LYS A 251 4.16 -10.24 -4.12
N ILE A 252 2.92 -10.12 -4.56
CA ILE A 252 2.49 -9.04 -5.43
C ILE A 252 1.35 -8.28 -4.76
N ASN A 253 1.34 -6.99 -5.00
CA ASN A 253 0.19 -6.16 -4.73
C ASN A 253 0.23 -4.97 -5.71
N THR A 254 -0.59 -5.03 -6.75
CA THR A 254 -0.66 -3.98 -7.77
C THR A 254 -2.00 -4.00 -8.48
N ASN A 255 -2.29 -2.93 -9.22
CA ASN A 255 -3.46 -2.84 -10.08
C ASN A 255 -3.35 -3.82 -11.28
N LEU A 256 -4.44 -4.51 -11.64
CA LEU A 256 -4.43 -5.50 -12.74
C LEU A 256 -3.91 -4.93 -14.07
N PHE A 257 -4.36 -3.75 -14.46
CA PHE A 257 -3.90 -3.12 -15.70
C PHE A 257 -2.40 -2.81 -15.67
N ALA A 258 -1.90 -2.30 -14.54
CA ALA A 258 -0.48 -2.01 -14.37
C ALA A 258 0.36 -3.30 -14.33
N PHE A 259 -0.15 -4.36 -13.68
CA PHE A 259 0.49 -5.67 -13.63
C PHE A 259 0.69 -6.22 -15.03
N PHE A 260 -0.39 -6.36 -15.81
CA PHE A 260 -0.29 -6.94 -17.16
C PHE A 260 0.41 -6.02 -18.17
N GLY A 261 0.56 -4.73 -17.88
CA GLY A 261 1.40 -3.82 -18.66
C GLY A 261 2.88 -3.85 -18.31
N LYS A 262 3.28 -4.52 -17.22
CA LYS A 262 4.60 -4.32 -16.61
C LYS A 262 5.77 -4.75 -17.49
N LEU A 263 5.59 -5.84 -18.25
CA LEU A 263 6.59 -6.35 -19.20
C LEU A 263 6.45 -5.75 -20.61
N GLY A 264 5.59 -4.72 -20.79
CA GLY A 264 5.43 -4.02 -22.07
C GLY A 264 4.65 -4.78 -23.15
N ASN A 265 4.09 -5.96 -22.85
CA ASN A 265 3.30 -6.73 -23.83
C ASN A 265 1.87 -6.17 -23.96
N LYS A 266 1.64 -5.35 -25.00
CA LYS A 266 0.33 -4.75 -25.28
C LYS A 266 -0.78 -5.76 -25.55
N VAL A 267 -0.48 -6.94 -26.09
CA VAL A 267 -1.49 -7.99 -26.33
C VAL A 267 -2.03 -8.51 -25.01
N GLN A 268 -1.14 -8.82 -24.07
CA GLN A 268 -1.52 -9.28 -22.72
C GLN A 268 -2.24 -8.18 -21.94
N GLN A 269 -1.77 -6.94 -22.03
CA GLN A 269 -2.41 -5.80 -21.38
C GLN A 269 -3.82 -5.53 -21.94
N ASN A 270 -4.00 -5.55 -23.27
CA ASN A 270 -5.31 -5.36 -23.90
C ASN A 270 -6.27 -6.52 -23.60
N ALA A 271 -5.76 -7.75 -23.51
CA ALA A 271 -6.56 -8.90 -23.11
C ALA A 271 -7.15 -8.70 -21.70
N ILE A 272 -6.37 -8.14 -20.77
CA ILE A 272 -6.89 -7.85 -19.42
C ILE A 272 -7.89 -6.70 -19.40
N VAL A 273 -7.75 -5.70 -20.28
CA VAL A 273 -8.78 -4.66 -20.47
C VAL A 273 -10.09 -5.29 -20.92
N LYS A 274 -10.04 -6.20 -21.90
CA LYS A 274 -11.23 -6.94 -22.34
C LYS A 274 -11.85 -7.78 -21.22
N VAL A 275 -11.03 -8.44 -20.39
CA VAL A 275 -11.50 -9.19 -19.21
C VAL A 275 -12.28 -8.27 -18.25
N MET A 276 -11.83 -7.03 -18.03
CA MET A 276 -12.54 -6.04 -17.21
C MET A 276 -13.83 -5.55 -17.87
N ASP A 277 -13.78 -5.20 -19.15
CA ASP A 277 -14.95 -4.68 -19.87
C ASP A 277 -16.06 -5.74 -19.96
N ASP A 278 -15.72 -6.98 -20.32
CA ASP A 278 -16.67 -8.08 -20.40
C ASP A 278 -17.26 -8.41 -19.00
N ALA A 279 -16.47 -8.28 -17.93
CA ALA A 279 -16.96 -8.48 -16.56
C ALA A 279 -17.98 -7.42 -16.16
N TRP A 280 -17.76 -6.16 -16.56
CA TRP A 280 -18.72 -5.07 -16.36
C TRP A 280 -20.01 -5.32 -17.13
N GLU A 281 -19.92 -5.62 -18.42
CA GLU A 281 -21.08 -5.89 -19.27
C GLU A 281 -21.93 -7.06 -18.71
N ASN A 282 -21.28 -8.11 -18.21
CA ASN A 282 -21.97 -9.23 -17.58
C ASN A 282 -22.62 -8.85 -16.24
N ALA A 283 -21.96 -8.03 -15.42
CA ALA A 283 -22.53 -7.55 -14.17
C ALA A 283 -23.74 -6.63 -14.40
N SER A 284 -23.68 -5.76 -15.41
CA SER A 284 -24.80 -4.89 -15.80
C SER A 284 -26.06 -5.66 -16.16
N LYS A 285 -25.93 -6.82 -16.80
CA LYS A 285 -27.07 -7.68 -17.15
C LYS A 285 -27.76 -8.31 -15.94
N LYS A 286 -27.10 -8.36 -14.77
CA LYS A 286 -27.65 -8.93 -13.53
C LYS A 286 -28.46 -7.94 -12.71
N VAL A 287 -28.44 -6.65 -13.07
CA VAL A 287 -29.25 -5.64 -12.39
C VAL A 287 -30.73 -5.90 -12.69
N PRO A 288 -31.63 -5.87 -11.69
CA PRO A 288 -33.06 -6.13 -11.90
C PRO A 288 -33.66 -5.26 -13.00
N THR A 289 -34.52 -5.85 -13.84
CA THR A 289 -35.18 -5.16 -14.96
C THR A 289 -36.14 -4.06 -14.48
N GLY A 290 -36.70 -4.20 -13.28
CA GLY A 290 -37.57 -3.19 -12.65
C GLY A 290 -36.83 -1.93 -12.15
N ALA A 291 -35.50 -1.96 -12.04
CA ALA A 291 -34.70 -0.83 -11.57
C ALA A 291 -34.41 0.15 -12.72
N LYS A 292 -35.41 0.95 -13.08
CA LYS A 292 -35.40 1.81 -14.27
C LYS A 292 -34.26 2.84 -14.24
N ASN A 293 -33.98 3.47 -13.10
CA ASN A 293 -32.93 4.48 -12.97
C ASN A 293 -31.53 3.85 -13.10
N ALA A 294 -31.29 2.74 -12.41
CA ALA A 294 -30.05 1.97 -12.45
C ALA A 294 -29.74 1.46 -13.86
N GLN A 295 -30.72 0.87 -14.54
CA GLN A 295 -30.61 0.40 -15.92
C GLN A 295 -30.28 1.54 -16.90
N ALA A 296 -31.00 2.67 -16.78
CA ALA A 296 -30.75 3.84 -17.60
C ALA A 296 -29.35 4.42 -17.37
N ALA A 297 -28.89 4.48 -16.12
CA ALA A 297 -27.56 4.96 -15.76
C ALA A 297 -26.45 4.10 -16.36
N LEU A 298 -26.57 2.76 -16.27
CA LEU A 298 -25.59 1.84 -16.85
C LEU A 298 -25.53 1.93 -18.38
N LYS A 299 -26.68 2.07 -19.06
CA LYS A 299 -26.74 2.19 -20.52
C LYS A 299 -26.07 3.46 -21.04
N LYS A 300 -26.02 4.54 -20.24
CA LYS A 300 -25.35 5.79 -20.60
C LYS A 300 -23.82 5.69 -20.53
N VAL A 301 -23.28 4.69 -19.85
CA VAL A 301 -21.84 4.54 -19.63
C VAL A 301 -21.28 3.48 -20.58
N ASN A 302 -20.41 3.92 -21.49
CA ASN A 302 -19.59 3.01 -22.27
C ASN A 302 -18.30 2.68 -21.49
N ILE A 303 -18.30 1.53 -20.80
CA ILE A 303 -17.16 1.11 -19.96
C ILE A 303 -15.84 0.98 -20.73
N LYS A 304 -15.89 0.74 -22.04
CA LYS A 304 -14.69 0.62 -22.88
C LYS A 304 -13.94 1.96 -23.00
N ASN A 305 -14.65 3.07 -22.85
CA ASN A 305 -14.08 4.42 -22.86
C ASN A 305 -13.48 4.81 -21.50
N GLU A 306 -13.89 4.14 -20.42
CA GLU A 306 -13.33 4.39 -19.09
C GLU A 306 -11.88 3.91 -19.00
N LYS A 307 -11.01 4.70 -18.36
CA LYS A 307 -9.61 4.30 -18.18
C LYS A 307 -9.53 3.09 -17.24
N PRO A 308 -8.71 2.06 -17.54
CA PRO A 308 -8.51 0.88 -16.70
C PRO A 308 -7.64 1.22 -15.47
N SER A 309 -8.18 2.05 -14.59
CA SER A 309 -7.57 2.55 -13.37
C SER A 309 -8.48 2.27 -12.17
N GLU A 310 -7.92 2.35 -10.97
CA GLU A 310 -8.66 2.19 -9.72
C GLU A 310 -9.54 3.41 -9.40
N SER A 311 -9.21 4.60 -9.92
CA SER A 311 -9.85 5.86 -9.52
C SER A 311 -10.29 6.75 -10.67
N ALA A 312 -9.94 6.43 -11.91
CA ALA A 312 -10.23 7.32 -13.05
C ALA A 312 -11.74 7.47 -13.34
N SER A 313 -12.56 6.49 -12.94
CA SER A 313 -14.00 6.48 -13.17
C SER A 313 -14.79 6.94 -11.95
N ARG A 314 -14.16 7.61 -10.98
CA ARG A 314 -14.78 7.94 -9.68
C ARG A 314 -16.11 8.69 -9.85
N ALA A 315 -16.11 9.76 -10.62
CA ALA A 315 -17.30 10.58 -10.85
C ALA A 315 -18.40 9.81 -11.60
N VAL A 316 -18.01 9.04 -12.63
CA VAL A 316 -18.93 8.20 -13.41
C VAL A 316 -19.61 7.17 -12.51
N PHE A 317 -18.83 6.48 -11.68
CA PHE A 317 -19.31 5.46 -10.77
C PHE A 317 -20.17 6.06 -9.65
N ALA A 318 -19.80 7.24 -9.14
CA ALA A 318 -20.60 7.97 -8.16
C ALA A 318 -21.97 8.37 -8.74
N ASN A 319 -22.00 8.84 -9.98
CA ASN A 319 -23.26 9.16 -10.67
C ASN A 319 -24.14 7.94 -10.87
N ILE A 320 -23.57 6.81 -11.32
CA ILE A 320 -24.33 5.55 -11.40
C ILE A 320 -24.88 5.17 -10.03
N ALA A 321 -24.08 5.27 -8.97
CA ALA A 321 -24.50 4.91 -7.63
C ALA A 321 -25.65 5.78 -7.09
N ARG A 322 -25.66 7.08 -7.41
CA ARG A 322 -26.80 7.97 -7.08
C ARG A 322 -28.08 7.50 -7.76
N GLU A 323 -28.01 7.06 -9.02
CA GLU A 323 -29.17 6.51 -9.73
C GLU A 323 -29.62 5.14 -9.17
N PHE A 324 -28.68 4.26 -8.80
CA PHE A 324 -29.00 3.00 -8.11
C PHE A 324 -29.77 3.23 -6.81
N LYS A 325 -29.40 4.24 -6.02
CA LYS A 325 -30.09 4.58 -4.78
C LYS A 325 -31.56 4.96 -4.99
N LYS A 326 -31.91 5.60 -6.12
CA LYS A 326 -33.31 5.93 -6.44
C LYS A 326 -34.17 4.68 -6.61
N ASP A 327 -33.56 3.57 -7.03
CA ASP A 327 -34.18 2.24 -7.13
C ASP A 327 -33.97 1.36 -5.88
N ARG A 328 -33.48 1.93 -4.77
CA ARG A 328 -33.12 1.22 -3.52
C ARG A 328 -32.07 0.12 -3.71
N LEU A 329 -31.15 0.32 -4.65
CA LEU A 329 -30.03 -0.58 -4.92
C LEU A 329 -28.69 0.01 -4.44
N GLU A 330 -27.73 -0.87 -4.20
CA GLU A 330 -26.38 -0.56 -3.70
C GLU A 330 -25.29 -0.87 -4.76
N PHE A 331 -24.95 0.13 -5.57
CA PHE A 331 -23.95 -0.02 -6.65
C PHE A 331 -22.55 -0.45 -6.16
N PHE A 332 -22.07 0.10 -5.04
CA PHE A 332 -20.74 -0.20 -4.51
C PHE A 332 -20.65 -1.52 -3.71
N SER A 333 -21.73 -2.29 -3.63
CA SER A 333 -21.80 -3.54 -2.87
C SER A 333 -22.54 -4.63 -3.64
N LYS A 334 -23.63 -5.17 -3.08
CA LYS A 334 -24.31 -6.40 -3.50
C LYS A 334 -24.99 -6.31 -4.86
N ASP A 335 -25.48 -5.12 -5.24
CA ASP A 335 -26.32 -4.98 -6.43
C ASP A 335 -25.50 -4.75 -7.70
N PHE A 336 -24.21 -4.40 -7.61
CA PHE A 336 -23.34 -4.29 -8.78
C PHE A 336 -21.89 -4.72 -8.53
N TYR A 337 -21.16 -4.04 -7.64
CA TYR A 337 -19.72 -4.28 -7.43
C TYR A 337 -19.38 -5.76 -7.14
N TYR A 338 -20.16 -6.44 -6.31
CA TYR A 338 -19.91 -7.86 -6.00
C TYR A 338 -20.09 -8.74 -7.24
N ASN A 339 -21.09 -8.46 -8.06
CA ASN A 339 -21.29 -9.15 -9.34
C ASN A 339 -20.13 -8.88 -10.30
N TYR A 340 -19.72 -7.61 -10.43
CA TYR A 340 -18.57 -7.21 -11.24
C TYR A 340 -17.28 -7.95 -10.83
N ARG A 341 -16.96 -7.92 -9.53
CA ARG A 341 -15.77 -8.59 -8.99
C ARG A 341 -15.81 -10.10 -9.24
N ASN A 342 -16.96 -10.74 -9.03
CA ASN A 342 -17.10 -12.18 -9.23
C ASN A 342 -16.91 -12.55 -10.72
N GLU A 343 -17.52 -11.80 -11.64
CA GLU A 343 -17.31 -11.97 -13.09
C GLU A 343 -15.85 -11.74 -13.48
N LEU A 344 -15.20 -10.72 -12.92
CA LEU A 344 -13.80 -10.41 -13.18
C LEU A 344 -12.89 -11.55 -12.73
N ILE A 345 -13.08 -12.06 -11.52
CA ILE A 345 -12.28 -13.20 -10.99
C ILE A 345 -12.47 -14.43 -11.87
N GLN A 346 -13.70 -14.73 -12.28
CA GLN A 346 -13.97 -15.90 -13.12
C GLN A 346 -13.35 -15.79 -14.51
N LYS A 347 -13.47 -14.63 -15.16
CA LYS A 347 -12.85 -14.37 -16.47
C LYS A 347 -11.33 -14.34 -16.39
N LEU A 348 -10.78 -13.74 -15.34
CA LEU A 348 -9.34 -13.75 -15.08
C LEU A 348 -8.81 -15.17 -14.85
N GLY A 349 -9.50 -15.96 -14.03
CA GLY A 349 -9.17 -17.36 -13.79
C GLY A 349 -9.15 -18.17 -15.10
N ASN A 350 -10.16 -18.00 -15.94
CA ASN A 350 -10.22 -18.63 -17.26
C ASN A 350 -9.09 -18.15 -18.18
N HIS A 351 -8.75 -16.86 -18.16
CA HIS A 351 -7.63 -16.31 -18.91
C HIS A 351 -6.29 -16.96 -18.49
N LEU A 352 -6.09 -17.15 -17.18
CA LEU A 352 -4.88 -17.75 -16.59
C LEU A 352 -4.84 -19.29 -16.70
N LYS A 353 -5.92 -19.96 -17.08
CA LYS A 353 -5.89 -21.39 -17.44
C LYS A 353 -5.14 -21.65 -18.76
N THR A 354 -4.89 -20.62 -19.56
CA THR A 354 -4.12 -20.74 -20.80
C THR A 354 -2.62 -20.70 -20.45
N PRO A 355 -1.82 -21.74 -20.78
CA PRO A 355 -0.41 -21.80 -20.41
C PRO A 355 0.42 -20.58 -20.83
N LYS A 356 0.19 -20.04 -22.04
CA LYS A 356 0.89 -18.83 -22.52
C LYS A 356 0.62 -17.60 -21.66
N ASN A 357 -0.64 -17.40 -21.25
CA ASN A 357 -1.02 -16.26 -20.40
C ASN A 357 -0.50 -16.45 -18.98
N LEU A 358 -0.50 -17.70 -18.49
CA LEU A 358 0.05 -18.02 -17.18
C LEU A 358 1.56 -17.80 -17.12
N VAL A 359 2.31 -18.20 -18.15
CA VAL A 359 3.75 -17.87 -18.25
C VAL A 359 3.97 -16.37 -18.17
N TYR A 360 3.22 -15.58 -18.93
CA TYR A 360 3.34 -14.11 -18.85
C TYR A 360 3.04 -13.58 -17.44
N PHE A 361 2.00 -14.11 -16.80
CA PHE A 361 1.64 -13.79 -15.43
C PHE A 361 2.78 -14.12 -14.45
N LEU A 362 3.37 -15.31 -14.54
CA LEU A 362 4.48 -15.75 -13.69
C LEU A 362 5.74 -14.91 -13.91
N ASN A 363 6.13 -14.64 -15.16
CA ASN A 363 7.27 -13.78 -15.48
C ASN A 363 7.05 -12.35 -14.96
N THR A 364 5.80 -11.88 -14.94
CA THR A 364 5.47 -10.59 -14.34
C THR A 364 5.65 -10.62 -12.82
N ILE A 365 5.25 -11.71 -12.14
CA ILE A 365 5.56 -11.94 -10.73
C ILE A 365 7.07 -11.96 -10.50
N ALA A 366 7.82 -12.68 -11.33
CA ALA A 366 9.27 -12.74 -11.31
C ALA A 366 9.86 -11.33 -11.36
N PHE A 367 9.40 -10.50 -12.30
CA PHE A 367 9.83 -9.10 -12.40
C PHE A 367 9.52 -8.29 -11.14
N TYR A 368 8.37 -8.49 -10.50
CA TYR A 368 8.04 -7.78 -9.25
C TYR A 368 8.87 -8.25 -8.06
N THR A 369 9.46 -9.44 -8.14
CA THR A 369 10.09 -10.12 -6.98
C THR A 369 11.61 -10.11 -7.07
N PHE A 370 12.12 -10.35 -8.27
CA PHE A 370 13.54 -10.44 -8.58
C PHE A 370 13.93 -9.25 -9.48
N ASP A 371 15.13 -8.73 -9.28
CA ASP A 371 15.65 -7.64 -10.11
C ASP A 371 16.24 -8.11 -11.45
N ASP A 372 16.68 -7.15 -12.26
CA ASP A 372 17.38 -7.39 -13.53
C ASP A 372 18.63 -8.27 -13.28
N VAL A 373 18.94 -9.18 -14.21
CA VAL A 373 20.09 -10.10 -14.17
C VAL A 373 21.43 -9.35 -14.05
N LYS A 374 21.44 -8.04 -14.31
CA LYS A 374 22.60 -7.14 -14.22
C LYS A 374 22.81 -6.49 -12.84
N SER A 375 21.90 -6.66 -11.88
CA SER A 375 22.06 -6.05 -10.55
C SER A 375 23.15 -6.73 -9.73
N THR A 376 23.84 -5.98 -8.86
CA THR A 376 24.83 -6.53 -7.92
C THR A 376 24.18 -7.62 -7.06
N PRO A 377 24.73 -8.86 -7.04
CA PRO A 377 24.20 -9.93 -6.22
C PRO A 377 24.21 -9.58 -4.73
N CYS A 378 23.08 -9.80 -4.07
CA CYS A 378 22.93 -9.65 -2.63
C CYS A 378 21.93 -10.71 -2.14
N PRO A 379 22.37 -11.95 -1.89
CA PRO A 379 21.53 -12.96 -1.25
C PRO A 379 20.99 -12.42 0.07
N TYR A 380 19.75 -12.77 0.40
CA TYR A 380 19.12 -12.31 1.63
C TYR A 380 18.58 -13.44 2.48
N LYS A 381 18.48 -13.16 3.78
CA LYS A 381 17.93 -14.06 4.79
C LYS A 381 16.79 -13.37 5.52
N LEU A 382 15.95 -14.16 6.18
CA LEU A 382 14.93 -13.63 7.08
C LEU A 382 15.52 -13.48 8.47
N LEU A 383 15.45 -12.27 9.02
CA LEU A 383 15.82 -11.98 10.41
C LEU A 383 14.55 -11.82 11.24
N VAL A 384 14.20 -12.83 12.02
CA VAL A 384 13.02 -12.81 12.88
C VAL A 384 13.43 -12.34 14.27
N GLY A 385 13.08 -11.08 14.55
CA GLY A 385 13.45 -10.36 15.76
C GLY A 385 12.47 -10.57 16.92
N SER A 386 13.03 -10.68 18.13
CA SER A 386 12.29 -10.63 19.40
C SER A 386 13.17 -10.06 20.51
N GLU A 387 12.56 -9.58 21.59
CA GLU A 387 13.29 -8.99 22.73
C GLU A 387 14.18 -10.01 23.47
N SER A 388 13.81 -11.30 23.42
CA SER A 388 14.51 -12.38 24.12
C SER A 388 15.54 -13.11 23.25
N GLY A 389 15.46 -12.99 21.92
CA GLY A 389 16.40 -13.62 20.99
C GLY A 389 15.89 -13.66 19.56
N SER A 390 16.78 -13.36 18.62
CA SER A 390 16.44 -13.29 17.19
C SER A 390 16.99 -14.50 16.44
N THR A 391 16.30 -14.91 15.37
CA THR A 391 16.66 -16.09 14.56
C THR A 391 16.82 -15.72 13.10
N ILE A 392 17.71 -16.43 12.40
CA ILE A 392 17.95 -16.27 10.97
C ILE A 392 17.48 -17.51 10.23
N LYS A 393 16.81 -17.31 9.10
CA LYS A 393 16.37 -18.39 8.23
C LYS A 393 16.85 -18.14 6.80
N ASP A 394 17.53 -19.13 6.23
CA ASP A 394 17.91 -19.14 4.82
C ASP A 394 16.69 -19.26 3.91
N VAL A 395 16.75 -18.61 2.75
CA VAL A 395 15.67 -18.58 1.74
C VAL A 395 16.07 -19.42 0.52
N SER A 396 16.57 -20.65 0.73
CA SER A 396 17.01 -21.56 -0.35
C SER A 396 15.93 -21.91 -1.39
N SER A 397 14.66 -21.60 -1.09
CA SER A 397 13.54 -21.71 -2.03
C SER A 397 13.60 -20.74 -3.20
N ASP A 398 14.49 -19.75 -3.19
CA ASP A 398 14.50 -18.69 -4.20
C ASP A 398 15.01 -19.15 -5.58
N GLU A 399 15.93 -20.11 -5.71
CA GLU A 399 16.43 -20.51 -7.03
C GLU A 399 15.44 -21.35 -7.83
N ASP A 400 14.82 -22.38 -7.24
CA ASP A 400 13.76 -23.16 -7.90
C ASP A 400 12.52 -22.29 -8.19
N MET A 401 12.18 -21.38 -7.26
CA MET A 401 11.12 -20.40 -7.46
C MET A 401 11.46 -19.44 -8.60
N LYS A 402 12.71 -18.99 -8.69
CA LYS A 402 13.20 -18.10 -9.75
C LYS A 402 13.19 -18.81 -11.10
N GLU A 403 13.64 -20.06 -11.17
CA GLU A 403 13.55 -20.87 -12.38
C GLU A 403 12.09 -21.05 -12.81
N PHE A 404 11.21 -21.44 -11.88
CA PHE A 404 9.78 -21.57 -12.16
C PHE A 404 9.14 -20.26 -12.64
N LEU A 405 9.47 -19.13 -12.01
CA LEU A 405 8.86 -17.85 -12.30
C LEU A 405 9.39 -17.19 -13.57
N PHE A 406 10.63 -17.46 -13.97
CA PHE A 406 11.20 -16.99 -15.24
C PHE A 406 11.00 -18.00 -16.39
N ASN A 407 10.28 -19.10 -16.15
CA ASN A 407 9.99 -20.10 -17.18
C ASN A 407 9.29 -19.46 -18.39
N ASP A 408 9.95 -19.51 -19.55
CA ASP A 408 9.45 -19.00 -20.82
C ASP A 408 8.68 -20.05 -21.65
N LYS A 409 8.75 -21.33 -21.28
CA LYS A 409 8.14 -22.45 -22.01
C LYS A 409 6.76 -22.81 -21.45
N PRO A 410 5.65 -22.52 -22.16
CA PRO A 410 4.31 -22.89 -21.69
C PRO A 410 4.12 -24.40 -21.54
N THR A 411 4.89 -25.20 -22.29
CA THR A 411 4.86 -26.67 -22.25
C THR A 411 5.40 -27.26 -20.94
N ASN A 412 6.12 -26.48 -20.14
CA ASN A 412 6.60 -26.90 -18.82
C ASN A 412 5.50 -26.84 -17.75
N ILE A 413 4.38 -26.19 -18.05
CA ILE A 413 3.24 -26.06 -17.14
C ILE A 413 2.11 -26.96 -17.62
N ARG A 414 1.57 -27.80 -16.74
CA ARG A 414 0.41 -28.66 -17.03
C ARG A 414 -0.59 -28.70 -15.89
N GLY A 415 -1.78 -29.22 -16.18
CA GLY A 415 -2.81 -29.48 -15.16
C GLY A 415 -3.31 -28.22 -14.45
N ILE A 416 -3.39 -27.09 -15.16
CA ILE A 416 -3.81 -25.80 -14.57
C ILE A 416 -5.27 -25.89 -14.13
N LYS A 417 -5.49 -25.80 -12.83
CA LYS A 417 -6.80 -25.72 -12.19
C LYS A 417 -7.00 -24.34 -11.60
N PHE A 418 -8.20 -23.81 -11.80
CA PHE A 418 -8.67 -22.56 -11.19
C PHE A 418 -9.78 -22.91 -10.21
N GLU A 419 -9.58 -22.58 -8.94
CA GLU A 419 -10.51 -22.83 -7.85
C GLU A 419 -11.02 -21.49 -7.31
N TYR A 420 -12.32 -21.26 -7.44
CA TYR A 420 -12.97 -20.05 -6.98
C TYR A 420 -14.36 -20.33 -6.43
N LYS A 421 -14.64 -19.81 -5.22
CA LYS A 421 -15.97 -19.82 -4.62
C LYS A 421 -16.62 -18.46 -4.83
N ILE A 422 -17.77 -18.44 -5.52
CA ILE A 422 -18.55 -17.22 -5.79
C ILE A 422 -18.80 -16.45 -4.49
N GLY A 423 -18.63 -15.13 -4.55
CA GLY A 423 -18.79 -14.23 -3.41
C GLY A 423 -17.50 -13.97 -2.63
N GLN A 424 -16.47 -14.80 -2.80
CA GLN A 424 -15.14 -14.52 -2.23
C GLN A 424 -14.36 -13.53 -3.10
N GLN A 425 -13.37 -12.88 -2.48
CA GLN A 425 -12.37 -12.06 -3.17
C GLN A 425 -11.13 -12.88 -3.56
N SER A 426 -10.94 -14.04 -2.94
CA SER A 426 -9.79 -14.91 -3.13
C SER A 426 -10.12 -16.10 -4.02
N PHE A 427 -9.13 -16.54 -4.76
CA PHE A 427 -9.15 -17.73 -5.60
C PHE A 427 -7.78 -18.38 -5.61
N MET A 428 -7.67 -19.57 -6.18
CA MET A 428 -6.42 -20.33 -6.20
C MET A 428 -6.16 -20.87 -7.60
N LEU A 429 -4.90 -20.78 -8.03
CA LEU A 429 -4.40 -21.55 -9.17
C LEU A 429 -3.57 -22.71 -8.64
N LYS A 430 -3.81 -23.90 -9.19
CA LYS A 430 -2.98 -25.09 -8.96
C LYS A 430 -2.47 -25.60 -10.30
N LEU A 431 -1.21 -25.98 -10.36
CA LEU A 431 -0.58 -26.49 -11.57
C LEU A 431 0.56 -27.44 -11.24
N GLN A 432 1.08 -28.10 -12.26
CA GLN A 432 2.34 -28.85 -12.18
C GLN A 432 3.40 -28.18 -13.05
N TYR A 433 4.58 -28.00 -12.50
CA TYR A 433 5.78 -27.58 -13.20
C TYR A 433 6.65 -28.81 -13.45
N LYS A 434 6.92 -29.11 -14.73
CA LYS A 434 7.60 -30.35 -15.11
C LYS A 434 9.06 -30.39 -14.64
N ILE A 435 9.75 -29.26 -14.66
CA ILE A 435 11.14 -29.17 -14.21
C ILE A 435 11.13 -29.25 -12.68
N GLY A 436 11.95 -30.15 -12.13
CA GLY A 436 11.94 -30.48 -10.70
C GLY A 436 10.71 -31.23 -10.19
N ASN A 437 9.71 -31.50 -11.06
CA ASN A 437 8.45 -32.19 -10.73
C ASN A 437 7.60 -31.52 -9.64
N TYR A 438 7.57 -30.18 -9.60
CA TYR A 438 6.85 -29.44 -8.57
C TYR A 438 5.33 -29.40 -8.78
N ARG A 439 4.59 -29.56 -7.68
CA ARG A 439 3.20 -29.12 -7.52
C ARG A 439 3.23 -27.67 -7.04
N VAL A 440 2.51 -26.80 -7.76
CA VAL A 440 2.51 -25.37 -7.48
C VAL A 440 1.13 -24.90 -7.08
N THR A 441 1.08 -24.11 -6.01
CA THR A 441 -0.14 -23.43 -5.54
C THR A 441 0.08 -21.93 -5.48
N ILE A 442 -0.78 -21.18 -6.18
CA ILE A 442 -0.76 -19.72 -6.26
C ILE A 442 -2.07 -19.18 -5.68
N PRO A 443 -2.13 -18.84 -4.39
CA PRO A 443 -3.26 -18.12 -3.82
C PRO A 443 -3.29 -16.68 -4.35
N LEU A 444 -4.46 -16.22 -4.77
CA LEU A 444 -4.66 -14.88 -5.32
C LEU A 444 -5.88 -14.23 -4.69
N THR A 445 -5.88 -12.90 -4.62
CA THR A 445 -7.04 -12.09 -4.21
C THR A 445 -7.19 -10.93 -5.18
N THR A 446 -8.44 -10.68 -5.61
CA THR A 446 -8.79 -9.51 -6.42
C THR A 446 -9.74 -8.61 -5.63
N ARG A 447 -9.33 -7.37 -5.36
CA ARG A 447 -10.08 -6.43 -4.50
C ARG A 447 -9.78 -4.96 -4.79
N THR A 448 -10.54 -4.07 -4.19
CA THR A 448 -10.23 -2.62 -4.13
C THR A 448 -9.21 -2.33 -3.04
N ARG A 449 -8.30 -1.38 -3.27
CA ARG A 449 -7.33 -0.84 -2.31
C ARG A 449 -7.61 0.60 -1.91
N THR A 450 -8.34 1.38 -2.72
CA THR A 450 -8.56 2.80 -2.47
C THR A 450 -9.20 3.05 -1.09
N ALA A 451 -8.52 3.88 -0.29
CA ALA A 451 -9.15 4.60 0.81
C ALA A 451 -10.25 5.46 0.17
N GLY A 452 -11.51 5.11 0.39
CA GLY A 452 -12.60 5.68 -0.40
C GLY A 452 -13.49 4.67 -1.15
N GLY A 453 -13.23 3.35 -1.08
CA GLY A 453 -14.07 2.34 -1.73
C GLY A 453 -13.73 2.08 -3.21
N TRP A 454 -14.67 1.46 -3.95
CA TRP A 454 -14.49 1.14 -5.37
C TRP A 454 -14.71 2.38 -6.24
N GLN A 455 -13.72 2.77 -7.05
CA GLN A 455 -13.73 4.07 -7.76
C GLN A 455 -13.35 3.97 -9.25
N GLY A 456 -13.18 2.77 -9.79
CA GLY A 456 -12.66 2.59 -11.13
C GLY A 456 -12.68 1.14 -11.55
N LYS A 457 -12.65 0.89 -12.86
CA LYS A 457 -12.87 -0.47 -13.37
C LYS A 457 -11.74 -1.44 -13.02
N SER A 458 -10.50 -0.99 -12.87
CA SER A 458 -9.40 -1.90 -12.59
C SER A 458 -9.23 -2.19 -11.10
N LEU A 459 -9.31 -3.47 -10.71
CA LEU A 459 -9.09 -3.94 -9.34
C LEU A 459 -7.61 -4.28 -9.09
N TYR A 460 -7.23 -4.39 -7.81
CA TYR A 460 -5.93 -4.89 -7.40
C TYR A 460 -5.89 -6.40 -7.40
N ILE A 461 -4.76 -6.95 -7.80
CA ILE A 461 -4.41 -8.36 -7.61
C ILE A 461 -3.30 -8.48 -6.56
N THR A 462 -3.47 -9.44 -5.67
CA THR A 462 -2.46 -9.75 -4.65
C THR A 462 -2.22 -11.25 -4.56
N THR A 463 -0.98 -11.66 -4.33
CA THR A 463 -0.66 -13.00 -3.83
C THR A 463 0.05 -12.86 -2.49
N PRO A 464 -0.35 -13.61 -1.45
CA PRO A 464 0.39 -13.65 -0.20
C PRO A 464 1.69 -14.44 -0.34
N GLY A 465 1.90 -15.16 -1.46
CA GLY A 465 3.07 -16.00 -1.70
C GLY A 465 2.75 -17.28 -2.49
N ILE A 466 3.74 -17.80 -3.21
CA ILE A 466 3.63 -19.04 -4.01
C ILE A 466 4.22 -20.22 -3.22
N LYS A 467 3.61 -21.39 -3.36
CA LYS A 467 4.14 -22.65 -2.82
C LYS A 467 4.59 -23.57 -3.95
N LEU A 468 5.84 -24.04 -3.88
CA LEU A 468 6.37 -25.15 -4.66
C LEU A 468 6.55 -26.33 -3.71
N GLU A 469 5.95 -27.48 -4.04
CA GLU A 469 6.03 -28.73 -3.29
C GLU A 469 6.48 -29.83 -4.25
N GLN A 470 7.58 -30.53 -3.95
CA GLN A 470 8.14 -31.57 -4.81
C GLN A 470 7.42 -32.91 -4.67
#